data_AF-A0A949QZD6-F1
#
_entry.id   AF-A0A949QZD6-F1
#
_cell.length_a   1.000
_cell.length_b   1.000
_cell.length_c   1.000
_cell.angle_alpha   90.00
_cell.angle_beta   90.00
_cell.angle_gamma   90.00
#
_symmetry.space_group_name_H-M   'P 1'
#
loop_
_entity.id
_entity.type
_entity.pdbx_description
1 polymer ?
#
loop_
_entity_poly.entity_id
_entity_poly.type
_entity_poly.pdbx_seq_one_letter_code
_entity_poly.pdbx_strand_id
1 'polypeptide(L)'
;MDEKNGEPSEVRVAPPILDAGWKRVLSGLFVAAAPVFNFSFINLLKPEWQDGKLSSRIILFLLPESALYFFSLLAYAIICYILLLWDSDRYAKFFPIRLGVYGGTALALQYTLLTIPALQGSALPYILLCYISPFVFSRFQRWLSARWGTAFAWGLPVGLGVLAFIASLFLTGSASTPFVFILFFLGISAPFWSFLVALQASRWLWKHHETTLTLRRGLGVFAWLGAYAFALRFNILKMFELYNALPAEPPNCYIAAAAAKGHPRFVGSTEVTLANGKTMRVNRQLKRLKALEIAWAGVSAPSHRKMRRVYDLIGKRLAQRIQNPILADIAYLLLIPVEYASFFALQWIVPEIQSLSDRLYHS
;
A
#
# COMPACT_ATOMS: atom_id res chain seq x y z
N MET A 1 66.28 19.39 -18.48
CA MET A 1 65.67 19.83 -17.21
C MET A 1 64.70 20.92 -17.59
N ASP A 2 63.42 20.59 -17.72
CA ASP A 2 62.31 21.52 -17.60
C ASP A 2 61.08 20.68 -17.28
N GLU A 3 60.73 20.72 -16.00
CA GLU A 3 59.62 20.02 -15.37
C GLU A 3 58.30 20.51 -15.97
N LYS A 4 57.60 19.61 -16.69
CA LYS A 4 56.17 19.77 -16.91
C LYS A 4 55.47 19.61 -15.56
N ASN A 5 55.06 20.74 -14.98
CA ASN A 5 54.07 20.83 -13.91
C ASN A 5 52.78 20.12 -14.36
N GLY A 6 52.69 18.83 -14.09
CA GLY A 6 51.43 18.10 -14.11
C GLY A 6 50.69 18.45 -12.83
N GLU A 7 49.75 19.40 -12.90
CA GLU A 7 48.70 19.49 -11.90
C GLU A 7 48.07 18.09 -11.74
N PRO A 8 47.92 17.58 -10.51
CA PRO A 8 47.25 16.31 -10.30
C PRO A 8 45.82 16.50 -10.80
N SER A 9 45.45 15.80 -11.87
CA SER A 9 44.06 15.76 -12.33
C SER A 9 43.19 15.38 -11.15
N GLU A 10 42.38 16.31 -10.63
CA GLU A 10 41.40 16.03 -9.59
C GLU A 10 40.60 14.81 -10.06
N VAL A 11 40.79 13.68 -9.39
CA VAL A 11 40.08 12.44 -9.71
C VAL A 11 38.61 12.75 -9.53
N ARG A 12 37.86 12.86 -10.63
CA ARG A 12 36.40 13.08 -10.59
C ARG A 12 35.74 11.87 -9.94
N VAL A 13 35.49 11.96 -8.65
CA VAL A 13 34.78 10.89 -7.91
C VAL A 13 33.28 11.05 -8.16
N ALA A 14 32.81 10.53 -9.30
CA ALA A 14 31.38 10.44 -9.56
C ALA A 14 30.68 9.57 -8.49
N PRO A 15 29.44 9.89 -8.08
CA PRO A 15 28.70 9.01 -7.18
C PRO A 15 28.49 7.63 -7.81
N PRO A 16 28.41 6.55 -7.01
CA PRO A 16 28.27 5.18 -7.51
C PRO A 16 27.06 4.95 -8.42
N ILE A 17 26.03 5.79 -8.31
CA ILE A 17 24.81 5.77 -9.13
C ILE A 17 25.02 6.41 -10.52
N LEU A 18 26.05 7.24 -10.69
CA LEU A 18 26.30 8.05 -11.89
C LEU A 18 27.44 7.51 -12.78
N ASP A 19 27.89 6.27 -12.53
CA ASP A 19 28.98 5.61 -13.26
C ASP A 19 28.67 5.38 -14.75
N ALA A 20 27.38 5.28 -15.13
CA ALA A 20 26.95 5.21 -16.52
C ALA A 20 25.78 6.17 -16.83
N GLY A 21 25.79 6.80 -18.02
CA GLY A 21 24.78 7.79 -18.44
C GLY A 21 23.34 7.27 -18.39
N TRP A 22 23.10 6.03 -18.82
CA TRP A 22 21.76 5.42 -18.81
C TRP A 22 21.23 5.19 -17.38
N LYS A 23 22.09 4.92 -16.40
CA LYS A 23 21.70 4.78 -14.99
C LYS A 23 21.19 6.11 -14.44
N ARG A 24 21.78 7.23 -14.86
CA ARG A 24 21.31 8.58 -14.48
C ARG A 24 19.88 8.81 -14.92
N VAL A 25 19.59 8.52 -16.19
CA VAL A 25 18.25 8.67 -16.77
C VAL A 25 17.26 7.77 -16.04
N LEU A 26 17.63 6.51 -15.82
CA LEU A 26 16.77 5.54 -15.13
C LEU A 26 16.49 5.94 -13.68
N SER A 27 17.50 6.36 -12.92
CA SER A 27 17.33 6.85 -11.54
C SER A 27 16.50 8.13 -11.47
N GLY A 28 16.67 9.06 -12.43
CA GLY A 28 15.88 10.29 -12.50
C GLY A 28 14.41 10.00 -12.79
N LEU A 29 14.13 9.16 -13.78
CA LEU A 29 12.77 8.71 -14.09
C LEU A 29 12.15 7.98 -12.89
N PHE A 30 12.91 7.10 -12.24
CA PHE A 30 12.44 6.36 -11.08
C PHE A 30 12.08 7.29 -9.91
N VAL A 31 12.96 8.22 -9.53
CA VAL A 31 12.71 9.14 -8.41
C VAL A 31 11.51 10.06 -8.69
N ALA A 32 11.28 10.45 -9.95
CA ALA A 32 10.14 11.26 -10.33
C ALA A 32 8.82 10.46 -10.36
N ALA A 33 8.84 9.23 -10.90
CA ALA A 33 7.62 8.43 -11.09
C ALA A 33 7.23 7.61 -9.85
N ALA A 34 8.19 7.17 -9.04
CA ALA A 34 7.97 6.29 -7.89
C ALA A 34 6.92 6.82 -6.90
N PRO A 35 6.92 8.11 -6.52
CA PRO A 35 5.89 8.61 -5.63
C PRO A 35 4.49 8.58 -6.25
N VAL A 36 4.37 8.90 -7.54
CA VAL A 36 3.08 8.87 -8.27
C VAL A 36 2.52 7.45 -8.27
N PHE A 37 3.36 6.45 -8.55
CA PHE A 37 2.96 5.04 -8.46
C PHE A 37 2.56 4.65 -7.04
N ASN A 38 3.35 5.02 -6.03
CA ASN A 38 3.04 4.69 -4.64
C ASN A 38 1.69 5.27 -4.18
N PHE A 39 1.45 6.57 -4.42
CA PHE A 39 0.18 7.22 -4.09
C PHE A 39 -1.01 6.66 -4.88
N SER A 40 -0.77 6.14 -6.09
CA SER A 40 -1.83 5.48 -6.88
C SER A 40 -2.23 4.14 -6.27
N PHE A 41 -1.27 3.35 -5.79
CA PHE A 41 -1.54 2.01 -5.25
C PHE A 41 -1.98 2.03 -3.78
N ILE A 42 -1.50 2.97 -2.97
CA ILE A 42 -1.95 3.09 -1.56
C ILE A 42 -3.45 3.40 -1.48
N ASN A 43 -4.02 4.09 -2.47
CA ASN A 43 -5.46 4.31 -2.58
C ASN A 43 -6.28 3.02 -2.63
N LEU A 44 -5.72 1.93 -3.17
CA LEU A 44 -6.39 0.62 -3.21
C LEU A 44 -6.49 -0.04 -1.83
N LEU A 45 -5.67 0.40 -0.88
CA LEU A 45 -5.66 -0.11 0.49
C LEU A 45 -6.58 0.66 1.42
N LYS A 46 -7.23 1.73 0.94
CA LYS A 46 -8.04 2.63 1.76
C LYS A 46 -9.09 1.82 2.55
N PRO A 47 -9.12 1.93 3.89
CA PRO A 47 -10.11 1.21 4.68
C PRO A 47 -11.52 1.72 4.35
N GLU A 48 -12.49 0.79 4.35
CA GLU A 48 -13.88 1.10 4.01
C GLU A 48 -14.72 1.50 5.22
N TRP A 49 -14.32 1.12 6.44
CA TRP A 49 -15.01 1.44 7.70
C TRP A 49 -14.02 1.68 8.84
N GLN A 50 -14.51 2.21 9.96
CA GLN A 50 -13.72 2.41 11.17
C GLN A 50 -13.55 1.08 11.92
N ASP A 51 -12.32 0.54 11.96
CA ASP A 51 -12.00 -0.74 12.59
C ASP A 51 -11.17 -0.63 13.87
N GLY A 52 -10.79 0.60 14.25
CA GLY A 52 -9.96 0.88 15.43
C GLY A 52 -8.49 0.52 15.27
N LYS A 53 -8.06 -0.04 14.14
CA LYS A 53 -6.70 -0.54 13.95
C LYS A 53 -5.72 0.58 13.61
N LEU A 54 -4.50 0.44 14.12
CA LEU A 54 -3.41 1.36 13.79
C LEU A 54 -3.04 1.27 12.30
N SER A 55 -3.05 0.07 11.70
CA SER A 55 -2.74 -0.13 10.28
C SER A 55 -3.65 0.70 9.37
N SER A 56 -4.96 0.69 9.63
CA SER A 56 -5.97 1.45 8.88
C SER A 56 -5.75 2.96 8.96
N ARG A 57 -5.37 3.47 10.14
CA ARG A 57 -5.00 4.89 10.32
C ARG A 57 -3.71 5.24 9.57
N ILE A 58 -2.71 4.36 9.59
CA ILE A 58 -1.46 4.57 8.86
C ILE A 58 -1.70 4.57 7.35
N ILE A 59 -2.57 3.71 6.83
CA ILE A 59 -2.95 3.75 5.41
C ILE A 59 -3.55 5.11 5.06
N LEU A 60 -4.47 5.63 5.87
CA LEU A 60 -5.05 6.96 5.66
C LEU A 60 -4.02 8.10 5.76
N PHE A 61 -2.99 7.94 6.59
CA PHE A 61 -1.87 8.88 6.65
C PHE A 61 -1.00 8.88 5.38
N LEU A 62 -0.89 7.72 4.73
CA LEU A 62 -0.10 7.53 3.50
C LEU A 62 -0.88 7.92 2.23
N LEU A 63 -2.18 8.22 2.33
CA LEU A 63 -2.99 8.63 1.20
C LEU A 63 -2.55 10.00 0.63
N PRO A 64 -2.67 10.20 -0.70
CA PRO A 64 -2.33 11.47 -1.34
C PRO A 64 -3.15 12.65 -0.80
N GLU A 65 -4.41 12.42 -0.39
CA GLU A 65 -5.27 13.45 0.20
C GLU A 65 -4.72 14.00 1.52
N SER A 66 -4.01 13.17 2.28
CA SER A 66 -3.39 13.56 3.56
C SER A 66 -1.97 14.11 3.38
N ALA A 67 -1.28 13.68 2.32
CA ALA A 67 0.09 14.06 1.99
C ALA A 67 0.25 15.39 1.24
N LEU A 68 -0.81 16.20 1.10
CA LEU A 68 -0.82 17.41 0.27
C LEU A 68 0.37 18.36 0.52
N TYR A 69 0.72 18.63 1.79
CA TYR A 69 1.85 19.49 2.12
C TYR A 69 3.21 18.79 2.01
N PHE A 70 3.23 17.45 2.13
CA PHE A 70 4.43 16.67 1.85
C PHE A 70 4.81 16.74 0.36
N PHE A 71 3.87 17.01 -0.55
CA PHE A 71 4.19 17.18 -1.97
C PHE A 71 5.16 18.32 -2.24
N SER A 72 5.12 19.40 -1.45
CA SER A 72 6.08 20.51 -1.61
C SER A 72 7.51 20.08 -1.24
N LEU A 73 7.67 19.35 -0.13
CA LEU A 73 8.96 18.82 0.32
C LEU A 73 9.47 17.72 -0.63
N LEU A 74 8.56 16.90 -1.14
CA LEU A 74 8.84 15.85 -2.11
C LEU A 74 9.27 16.44 -3.46
N ALA A 75 8.55 17.45 -3.97
CA ALA A 75 8.91 18.15 -5.20
C ALA A 75 10.28 18.81 -5.08
N TYR A 76 10.55 19.46 -3.95
CA TYR A 76 11.88 20.00 -3.65
C TYR A 76 12.97 18.92 -3.71
N ALA A 77 12.74 17.77 -3.06
CA ALA A 77 13.68 16.66 -3.09
C ALA A 77 13.90 16.09 -4.51
N ILE A 78 12.83 15.92 -5.29
CA ILE A 78 12.88 15.42 -6.67
C ILE A 78 13.68 16.39 -7.55
N ILE A 79 13.40 17.69 -7.49
CA ILE A 79 14.11 18.71 -8.25
C ILE A 79 15.60 18.70 -7.90
N CYS A 80 15.94 18.70 -6.60
CA CYS A 80 17.33 18.62 -6.17
C CYS A 80 18.02 17.35 -6.65
N TYR A 81 17.32 16.21 -6.66
CA TYR A 81 17.86 14.96 -7.17
C TYR A 81 18.11 15.03 -8.68
N ILE A 82 17.15 15.53 -9.47
CA ILE A 82 17.31 15.68 -10.93
C ILE A 82 18.46 16.63 -11.25
N LEU A 83 18.58 17.76 -10.55
CA LEU A 83 19.71 18.68 -10.72
C LEU A 83 21.04 17.97 -10.40
N LEU A 84 21.11 17.19 -9.33
CA LEU A 84 22.31 16.42 -8.98
C LEU A 84 22.68 15.39 -10.07
N LEU A 85 21.68 14.72 -10.67
CA LEU A 85 21.90 13.77 -11.76
C LEU A 85 22.33 14.45 -13.06
N TRP A 86 21.86 15.68 -13.31
CA TRP A 86 22.19 16.47 -14.50
C TRP A 86 23.66 16.86 -14.52
N ASP A 87 24.16 17.44 -13.41
CA ASP A 87 25.54 17.85 -13.27
C ASP A 87 25.98 17.77 -11.80
N SER A 88 26.55 16.61 -11.43
CA SER A 88 26.98 16.37 -10.05
C SER A 88 28.09 17.31 -9.60
N ASP A 89 28.99 17.70 -10.49
CA ASP A 89 30.18 18.50 -10.15
C ASP A 89 29.78 19.93 -9.79
N ARG A 90 28.80 20.47 -10.53
CA ARG A 90 28.22 21.78 -10.25
C ARG A 90 27.29 21.74 -9.03
N TYR A 91 26.32 20.83 -9.03
CA TYR A 91 25.19 20.91 -8.12
C TYR A 91 25.46 20.34 -6.71
N ALA A 92 26.43 19.43 -6.56
CA ALA A 92 26.80 18.88 -5.25
C ALA A 92 27.39 19.93 -4.30
N LYS A 93 27.97 21.02 -4.83
CA LYS A 93 28.56 22.11 -4.04
C LYS A 93 27.49 22.93 -3.30
N PHE A 94 26.29 23.04 -3.86
CA PHE A 94 25.22 23.86 -3.31
C PHE A 94 24.53 23.19 -2.12
N PHE A 95 24.58 23.85 -0.96
CA PHE A 95 23.94 23.35 0.25
C PHE A 95 22.43 23.11 0.13
N PRO A 96 21.62 23.99 -0.52
CA PRO A 96 20.19 23.72 -0.70
C PRO A 96 19.94 22.39 -1.41
N ILE A 97 20.71 22.09 -2.47
CA ILE A 97 20.56 20.84 -3.22
C ILE A 97 20.87 19.64 -2.34
N ARG A 98 21.95 19.70 -1.56
CA ARG A 98 22.26 18.65 -0.58
C ARG A 98 21.16 18.46 0.45
N LEU A 99 20.65 19.55 1.02
CA LEU A 99 19.55 19.54 1.97
C LEU A 99 18.28 18.91 1.35
N GLY A 100 17.99 19.18 0.08
CA GLY A 100 16.89 18.54 -0.64
C GLY A 100 17.07 17.03 -0.80
N VAL A 101 18.27 16.56 -1.13
CA VAL A 101 18.59 15.13 -1.25
C VAL A 101 18.55 14.42 0.12
N TYR A 102 19.08 15.05 1.17
CA TYR A 102 18.98 14.56 2.54
C TYR A 102 17.53 14.49 3.02
N GLY A 103 16.75 15.56 2.79
CA GLY A 103 15.33 15.62 3.09
C GLY A 103 14.53 14.55 2.33
N GLY A 104 14.83 14.35 1.04
CA GLY A 104 14.24 13.27 0.24
C GLY A 104 14.53 11.88 0.79
N THR A 105 15.76 11.67 1.29
CA THR A 105 16.15 10.41 1.95
C THR A 105 15.35 10.19 3.23
N ALA A 106 15.19 11.22 4.06
CA ALA A 106 14.39 11.15 5.28
C ALA A 106 12.90 10.86 4.98
N LEU A 107 12.32 11.51 3.98
CA LEU A 107 10.94 11.27 3.55
C LEU A 107 10.75 9.84 3.02
N ALA A 108 11.65 9.37 2.16
CA ALA A 108 11.58 8.01 1.62
C ALA A 108 11.71 6.95 2.74
N LEU A 109 12.57 7.19 3.73
CA LEU A 109 12.67 6.36 4.92
C LEU A 109 11.37 6.36 5.74
N GLN A 110 10.79 7.52 6.00
CA GLN A 110 9.52 7.64 6.72
C GLN A 110 8.42 6.82 6.03
N TYR A 111 8.21 6.99 4.73
CA TYR A 111 7.20 6.24 3.99
C TYR A 111 7.49 4.74 3.97
N THR A 112 8.76 4.34 3.87
CA THR A 112 9.18 2.94 3.99
C THR A 112 8.78 2.35 5.34
N LEU A 113 9.10 3.05 6.44
CA LEU A 113 8.82 2.59 7.79
C LEU A 113 7.32 2.53 8.09
N LEU A 114 6.54 3.45 7.53
CA LEU A 114 5.07 3.46 7.67
C LEU A 114 4.38 2.38 6.82
N THR A 115 4.99 1.98 5.69
CA THR A 115 4.43 0.93 4.80
C THR A 115 4.39 -0.45 5.48
N ILE A 116 5.36 -0.75 6.35
CA ILE A 116 5.45 -2.03 7.07
C ILE A 116 4.22 -2.29 7.98
N PRO A 117 3.91 -1.42 8.95
CA PRO A 117 2.72 -1.57 9.81
C PRO A 117 1.40 -1.30 9.08
N ALA A 118 1.41 -0.61 7.93
CA ALA A 118 0.21 -0.43 7.10
C ALA A 118 -0.29 -1.77 6.51
N LEU A 119 0.62 -2.67 6.16
CA LEU A 119 0.35 -3.89 5.37
C LEU A 119 0.40 -5.18 6.19
N GLN A 120 0.10 -5.08 7.49
CA GLN A 120 0.01 -6.23 8.39
C GLN A 120 -0.85 -7.37 7.80
N GLY A 121 -0.45 -8.63 8.04
CA GLY A 121 -1.15 -9.82 7.57
C GLY A 121 -0.46 -10.51 6.40
N SER A 122 -1.24 -11.07 5.47
CA SER A 122 -0.75 -11.89 4.37
C SER A 122 0.08 -11.12 3.33
N ALA A 123 -0.07 -9.80 3.24
CA ALA A 123 0.64 -8.96 2.26
C ALA A 123 2.11 -8.66 2.64
N LEU A 124 2.41 -8.60 3.94
CA LEU A 124 3.73 -8.25 4.47
C LEU A 124 4.90 -9.10 3.91
N PRO A 125 4.84 -10.45 3.89
CA PRO A 125 5.96 -11.26 3.39
C PRO A 125 6.28 -10.98 1.91
N TYR A 126 5.27 -10.70 1.09
CA TYR A 126 5.46 -10.38 -0.33
C TYR A 126 6.21 -9.06 -0.52
N ILE A 127 5.92 -8.05 0.30
CA ILE A 127 6.61 -6.74 0.23
C ILE A 127 8.04 -6.86 0.73
N LEU A 128 8.28 -7.59 1.83
CA LEU A 128 9.64 -7.86 2.30
C LEU A 128 10.44 -8.64 1.26
N LEU A 129 9.82 -9.57 0.55
CA LEU A 129 10.43 -10.24 -0.58
C LEU A 129 10.75 -9.25 -1.70
N CYS A 130 9.86 -8.31 -2.02
CA CYS A 130 10.15 -7.24 -2.96
C CYS A 130 11.31 -6.35 -2.52
N TYR A 131 11.53 -6.10 -1.22
CA TYR A 131 12.67 -5.31 -0.73
C TYR A 131 14.00 -6.05 -0.88
N ILE A 132 13.99 -7.36 -0.61
CA ILE A 132 15.20 -8.18 -0.58
C ILE A 132 15.53 -8.76 -1.96
N SER A 133 14.55 -8.83 -2.87
CA SER A 133 14.67 -9.58 -4.13
C SER A 133 15.86 -9.15 -4.99
N PRO A 134 16.23 -7.87 -5.19
CA PRO A 134 17.37 -7.53 -6.04
C PRO A 134 18.72 -7.94 -5.43
N PHE A 135 18.81 -7.98 -4.09
CA PHE A 135 20.02 -8.42 -3.39
C PHE A 135 20.19 -9.93 -3.43
N VAL A 136 19.10 -10.69 -3.29
CA VAL A 136 19.12 -12.16 -3.38
C VAL A 136 19.25 -12.60 -4.82
N PHE A 137 18.50 -11.99 -5.74
CA PHE A 137 18.49 -12.31 -7.16
C PHE A 137 19.88 -12.15 -7.78
N SER A 138 20.59 -11.04 -7.49
CA SER A 138 21.94 -10.82 -8.03
C SER A 138 23.00 -11.82 -7.53
N ARG A 139 22.86 -12.33 -6.30
CA ARG A 139 23.74 -13.40 -5.79
C ARG A 139 23.36 -14.76 -6.35
N PHE A 140 22.06 -15.06 -6.36
CA PHE A 140 21.52 -16.30 -6.89
C PHE A 140 21.82 -16.46 -8.38
N GLN A 141 21.68 -15.40 -9.17
CA GLN A 141 22.01 -15.40 -10.60
C GLN A 141 23.48 -15.69 -10.85
N ARG A 142 24.39 -15.05 -10.10
CA ARG A 142 25.84 -15.33 -10.23
C ARG A 142 26.18 -16.78 -9.89
N TRP A 143 25.57 -17.31 -8.84
CA TRP A 143 25.73 -18.71 -8.46
C TRP A 143 25.19 -19.67 -9.53
N LEU A 144 23.99 -19.39 -10.05
CA LEU A 144 23.34 -20.21 -11.08
C LEU A 144 24.12 -20.18 -12.39
N SER A 145 24.60 -19.01 -12.80
CA SER A 145 25.44 -18.87 -14.00
C SER A 145 26.78 -19.59 -13.86
N ALA A 146 27.38 -19.58 -12.66
CA ALA A 146 28.63 -20.27 -12.39
C ALA A 146 28.46 -21.80 -12.43
N ARG A 147 27.28 -22.30 -12.03
CA ARG A 147 27.02 -23.74 -11.98
C ARG A 147 26.56 -24.29 -13.32
N TRP A 148 25.57 -23.67 -13.94
CA TRP A 148 24.79 -24.25 -15.07
C TRP A 148 24.84 -23.40 -16.35
N GLY A 149 25.71 -22.38 -16.40
CA GLY A 149 25.89 -21.51 -17.56
C GLY A 149 24.92 -20.32 -17.60
N THR A 150 25.33 -19.26 -18.30
CA THR A 150 24.61 -17.98 -18.35
C THR A 150 23.26 -18.08 -19.05
N ALA A 151 23.17 -18.84 -20.15
CA ALA A 151 21.92 -19.00 -20.90
C ALA A 151 20.82 -19.64 -20.05
N PHE A 152 21.14 -20.70 -19.30
CA PHE A 152 20.20 -21.34 -18.39
C PHE A 152 19.80 -20.41 -17.23
N ALA A 153 20.77 -19.71 -16.65
CA ALA A 153 20.54 -18.82 -15.51
C ALA A 153 19.55 -17.68 -15.84
N TRP A 154 19.64 -17.11 -17.05
CA TRP A 154 18.68 -16.11 -17.54
C TRP A 154 17.37 -16.73 -18.04
N GLY A 155 17.41 -17.95 -18.60
CA GLY A 155 16.21 -18.66 -19.08
C GLY A 155 15.27 -19.10 -17.96
N LEU A 156 15.80 -19.47 -16.78
CA LEU A 156 15.02 -19.95 -15.65
C LEU A 156 13.99 -18.92 -15.11
N PRO A 157 14.34 -17.67 -14.75
CA PRO A 157 13.36 -16.69 -14.29
C PRO A 157 12.35 -16.30 -15.38
N VAL A 158 12.76 -16.28 -16.65
CA VAL A 158 11.85 -16.02 -17.78
C VAL A 158 10.83 -17.16 -17.90
N GLY A 159 11.29 -18.40 -17.88
CA GLY A 159 10.43 -19.59 -17.93
C GLY A 159 9.45 -19.65 -16.75
N LEU A 160 9.92 -19.39 -15.53
CA LEU A 160 9.05 -19.29 -14.35
C LEU A 160 8.02 -18.15 -14.48
N GLY A 161 8.43 -17.00 -15.02
CA GLY A 161 7.53 -15.88 -15.29
C GLY A 161 6.43 -16.24 -16.29
N VAL A 162 6.78 -16.94 -17.38
CA VAL A 162 5.82 -17.43 -18.38
C VAL A 162 4.88 -18.47 -17.78
N LEU A 163 5.38 -19.43 -17.00
CA LEU A 163 4.56 -20.43 -16.32
C LEU A 163 3.60 -19.78 -15.32
N ALA A 164 4.07 -18.81 -14.53
CA ALA A 164 3.22 -18.05 -13.60
C ALA A 164 2.14 -17.25 -14.33
N PHE A 165 2.47 -16.66 -15.48
CA PHE A 165 1.51 -15.96 -16.33
C PHE A 165 0.43 -16.90 -16.89
N ILE A 166 0.83 -18.06 -17.41
CA ILE A 166 -0.09 -19.08 -17.92
C ILE A 166 -0.97 -19.61 -16.78
N ALA A 167 -0.39 -19.94 -15.63
CA ALA A 167 -1.14 -20.38 -14.46
C ALA A 167 -2.17 -19.32 -14.01
N SER A 168 -1.77 -18.04 -14.01
CA SER A 168 -2.66 -16.94 -13.65
C SER A 168 -3.81 -16.75 -14.65
N LEU A 169 -3.57 -16.94 -15.96
CA LEU A 169 -4.61 -16.97 -16.99
C LEU A 169 -5.66 -18.06 -16.72
N PHE A 170 -5.21 -19.28 -16.39
CA PHE A 170 -6.12 -20.39 -16.09
C PHE A 170 -6.89 -20.18 -14.79
N LEU A 171 -6.26 -19.62 -13.76
CA LEU A 171 -6.88 -19.44 -12.44
C LEU A 171 -7.84 -18.26 -12.36
N THR A 172 -7.54 -17.16 -13.06
CA THR A 172 -8.29 -15.89 -12.92
C THR A 172 -9.08 -15.49 -14.17
N GLY A 173 -8.89 -16.18 -15.30
CA GLY A 173 -9.57 -15.89 -16.56
C GLY A 173 -9.20 -14.53 -17.18
N SER A 174 -8.18 -13.85 -16.65
CA SER A 174 -7.75 -12.53 -17.10
C SER A 174 -6.24 -12.50 -17.30
N ALA A 175 -5.81 -11.93 -18.42
CA ALA A 175 -4.39 -11.73 -18.71
C ALA A 175 -3.75 -10.59 -17.91
N SER A 176 -4.57 -9.68 -17.35
CA SER A 176 -4.08 -8.46 -16.72
C SER A 176 -3.83 -8.58 -15.22
N THR A 177 -4.43 -9.57 -14.55
CA THR A 177 -4.30 -9.80 -13.11
C THR A 177 -2.84 -9.97 -12.65
N PRO A 178 -1.97 -10.81 -13.26
CA PRO A 178 -0.60 -10.97 -12.77
C PRO A 178 0.20 -9.68 -12.94
N PHE A 179 -0.06 -8.92 -14.00
CA PHE A 179 0.59 -7.64 -14.25
C PHE A 179 0.20 -6.58 -13.21
N VAL A 180 -1.10 -6.49 -12.88
CA VAL A 180 -1.59 -5.58 -11.84
C VAL A 180 -1.02 -5.94 -10.46
N PHE A 181 -0.91 -7.23 -10.12
CA PHE A 181 -0.30 -7.67 -8.87
C PHE A 181 1.19 -7.27 -8.79
N ILE A 182 1.96 -7.51 -9.86
CA ILE A 182 3.37 -7.11 -9.91
C ILE A 182 3.51 -5.61 -9.75
N LEU A 183 2.72 -4.83 -10.51
CA LEU A 183 2.75 -3.37 -10.42
C LEU A 183 2.34 -2.86 -9.03
N PHE A 184 1.36 -3.50 -8.40
CA PHE A 184 0.91 -3.17 -7.05
C PHE A 184 2.03 -3.35 -6.02
N PHE A 185 2.69 -4.51 -6.00
CA PHE A 185 3.80 -4.75 -5.07
C PHE A 185 5.01 -3.88 -5.37
N LEU A 186 5.31 -3.62 -6.65
CA LEU A 186 6.37 -2.69 -7.07
C LEU A 186 6.06 -1.25 -6.62
N GLY A 187 4.82 -0.80 -6.80
CA GLY A 187 4.40 0.55 -6.44
C GLY A 187 4.33 0.77 -4.93
N ILE A 188 3.88 -0.21 -4.17
CA ILE A 188 3.92 -0.18 -2.71
C ILE A 188 5.37 -0.18 -2.20
N SER A 189 6.26 -0.94 -2.83
CA SER A 189 7.68 -0.98 -2.44
C SER A 189 8.51 0.19 -2.95
N ALA A 190 7.93 1.08 -3.77
CA ALA A 190 8.62 2.21 -4.36
C ALA A 190 9.34 3.12 -3.34
N PRO A 191 8.77 3.47 -2.15
CA PRO A 191 9.46 4.29 -1.16
C PRO A 191 10.76 3.68 -0.65
N PHE A 192 10.81 2.35 -0.50
CA PHE A 192 12.02 1.64 -0.08
C PHE A 192 13.12 1.75 -1.13
N TRP A 193 12.77 1.57 -2.40
CA TRP A 193 13.72 1.69 -3.50
C TRP A 193 14.19 3.13 -3.69
N SER A 194 13.29 4.11 -3.56
CA SER A 194 13.65 5.53 -3.55
C SER A 194 14.57 5.86 -2.37
N PHE A 195 14.33 5.27 -1.20
CA PHE A 195 15.20 5.43 -0.04
C PHE A 195 16.60 4.90 -0.31
N LEU A 196 16.77 3.71 -0.89
CA LEU A 196 18.10 3.17 -1.18
C LEU A 196 18.87 4.02 -2.20
N VAL A 197 18.18 4.50 -3.25
CA VAL A 197 18.76 5.36 -4.28
C VAL A 197 19.16 6.72 -3.70
N ALA A 198 18.29 7.32 -2.87
CA ALA A 198 18.56 8.59 -2.22
C ALA A 198 19.64 8.47 -1.14
N LEU A 199 19.67 7.37 -0.38
CA LEU A 199 20.66 7.09 0.67
C LEU A 199 22.08 7.00 0.09
N GLN A 200 22.25 6.35 -1.05
CA GLN A 200 23.54 6.27 -1.72
C GLN A 200 24.04 7.65 -2.16
N ALA A 201 23.17 8.47 -2.76
CA ALA A 201 23.50 9.84 -3.13
C ALA A 201 23.83 10.70 -1.90
N SER A 202 23.02 10.59 -0.84
CA SER A 202 23.24 11.26 0.44
C SER A 202 24.57 10.88 1.08
N ARG A 203 24.93 9.59 1.11
CA ARG A 203 26.22 9.14 1.65
C ARG A 203 27.40 9.67 0.84
N TRP A 204 27.28 9.72 -0.48
CA TRP A 204 28.32 10.27 -1.34
C TRP A 204 28.49 11.78 -1.14
N LEU A 205 27.39 12.53 -1.08
CA LEU A 205 27.39 13.97 -0.78
C LEU A 205 27.99 14.24 0.60
N TRP A 206 27.60 13.46 1.60
CA TRP A 206 28.12 13.59 2.95
C TRP A 206 29.64 13.38 3.01
N LYS A 207 30.12 12.35 2.31
CA LYS A 207 31.55 11.98 2.32
C LYS A 207 32.45 12.99 1.59
N HIS A 208 32.00 13.55 0.47
CA HIS A 208 32.87 14.33 -0.43
C HIS A 208 32.57 15.83 -0.47
N HIS A 209 31.37 16.25 -0.06
CA HIS A 209 30.91 17.63 -0.22
C HIS A 209 30.44 18.26 1.10
N GLU A 210 30.28 17.47 2.17
CA GLU A 210 29.90 18.02 3.47
C GLU A 210 31.01 18.85 4.07
N THR A 211 30.61 20.00 4.59
CA THR A 211 31.52 21.00 5.16
C THR A 211 30.91 21.49 6.47
N THR A 212 31.68 22.25 7.25
CA THR A 212 31.26 22.74 8.57
C THR A 212 29.88 23.41 8.57
N LEU A 213 29.13 23.21 9.65
CA LEU A 213 27.79 23.76 9.81
C LEU A 213 27.90 25.27 10.07
N THR A 214 27.45 26.09 9.13
CA THR A 214 27.42 27.55 9.27
C THR A 214 26.01 28.01 9.65
N LEU A 215 25.88 29.21 10.23
CA LEU A 215 24.58 29.76 10.66
C LEU A 215 23.52 29.76 9.55
N ARG A 216 23.88 30.20 8.33
CA ARG A 216 22.97 30.21 7.17
C ARG A 216 22.47 28.81 6.80
N ARG A 217 23.34 27.80 6.91
CA ARG A 217 22.99 26.40 6.64
C ARG A 217 22.09 25.85 7.75
N GLY A 218 22.40 26.17 9.01
CA GLY A 218 21.56 25.84 10.17
C GLY A 218 20.14 26.40 10.00
N LEU A 219 19.99 27.66 9.59
CA LEU A 219 18.69 28.26 9.29
C LEU A 219 17.94 27.50 8.18
N GLY A 220 18.63 27.04 7.13
CA GLY A 220 18.05 26.19 6.10
C GLY A 220 17.52 24.86 6.64
N VAL A 221 18.29 24.21 7.53
CA VAL A 221 17.85 22.97 8.20
C VAL A 221 16.62 23.23 9.07
N PHE A 222 16.62 24.29 9.88
CA PHE A 222 15.46 24.65 10.70
C PHE A 222 14.22 25.00 9.87
N ALA A 223 14.39 25.69 8.74
CA ALA A 223 13.29 25.97 7.82
C ALA A 223 12.70 24.67 7.25
N TRP A 224 13.55 23.72 6.85
CA TRP A 224 13.10 22.41 6.39
C TRP A 224 12.38 21.63 7.50
N LEU A 225 12.91 21.61 8.72
CA LEU A 225 12.28 20.95 9.87
C LEU A 225 10.94 21.60 10.23
N GLY A 226 10.83 22.93 10.15
CA GLY A 226 9.58 23.65 10.37
C GLY A 226 8.53 23.31 9.32
N ALA A 227 8.91 23.28 8.04
CA ALA A 227 8.04 22.85 6.94
C ALA A 227 7.62 21.38 7.10
N TYR A 228 8.54 20.51 7.51
CA TYR A 228 8.25 19.10 7.81
C TYR A 228 7.26 18.95 8.98
N ALA A 229 7.48 19.66 10.10
CA ALA A 229 6.59 19.62 11.25
C ALA A 229 5.19 20.14 10.91
N PHE A 230 5.11 21.20 10.11
CA PHE A 230 3.85 21.72 9.59
C PHE A 230 3.12 20.69 8.71
N ALA A 231 3.83 20.10 7.74
CA ALA A 231 3.28 19.07 6.88
C ALA A 231 2.82 17.83 7.67
N LEU A 232 3.61 17.40 8.66
CA LEU A 232 3.27 16.28 9.54
C LEU A 232 2.00 16.57 10.36
N ARG A 233 1.91 17.75 10.97
CA ARG A 233 0.71 18.16 11.73
C ARG A 233 -0.54 18.13 10.86
N PHE A 234 -0.47 18.72 9.67
CA PHE A 234 -1.61 18.73 8.77
C PHE A 234 -1.99 17.32 8.32
N ASN A 235 -1.00 16.49 7.96
CA ASN A 235 -1.23 15.11 7.55
C ASN A 235 -1.92 14.29 8.65
N ILE A 236 -1.49 14.43 9.91
CA ILE A 236 -2.15 13.80 11.06
C ILE A 236 -3.61 14.26 11.19
N LEU A 237 -3.87 15.56 11.13
CA LEU A 237 -5.24 16.09 11.23
C LEU A 237 -6.12 15.59 10.08
N LYS A 238 -5.58 15.56 8.86
CA LYS A 238 -6.31 15.08 7.69
C LYS A 238 -6.58 13.58 7.74
N MET A 239 -5.64 12.79 8.27
CA MET A 239 -5.84 11.36 8.52
C MET A 239 -6.99 11.10 9.50
N PHE A 240 -7.10 11.87 10.60
CA PHE A 240 -8.24 11.78 11.50
C PHE A 240 -9.56 12.23 10.84
N GLU A 241 -9.54 13.29 10.05
CA GLU A 241 -10.71 13.73 9.27
C GLU A 241 -11.20 12.62 8.32
N LEU A 242 -10.29 12.02 7.54
CA LEU A 242 -10.60 10.92 6.64
C LEU A 242 -11.10 9.69 7.39
N TYR A 243 -10.50 9.36 8.54
CA TYR A 243 -10.92 8.23 9.36
C TYR A 243 -12.32 8.44 9.92
N ASN A 244 -12.60 9.64 10.44
CA ASN A 244 -13.91 9.99 10.99
C ASN A 244 -15.00 10.07 9.91
N ALA A 245 -14.63 10.34 8.66
CA ALA A 245 -15.54 10.32 7.52
C ALA A 245 -15.92 8.89 7.08
N LEU A 246 -15.18 7.86 7.50
CA LEU A 246 -15.55 6.47 7.24
C LEU A 246 -16.76 6.06 8.09
N PRO A 247 -17.64 5.19 7.57
CA PRO A 247 -18.74 4.65 8.35
C PRO A 247 -18.21 3.91 9.59
N ALA A 248 -18.83 4.19 10.74
CA ALA A 248 -18.45 3.62 12.04
C ALA A 248 -18.74 2.11 12.17
N GLU A 249 -19.60 1.57 11.29
CA GLU A 249 -19.94 0.15 11.24
C GLU A 249 -19.72 -0.34 9.79
N PRO A 250 -19.22 -1.57 9.60
CA PRO A 250 -19.21 -2.18 8.28
C PRO A 250 -20.66 -2.21 7.74
N PRO A 251 -20.88 -2.05 6.43
CA PRO A 251 -22.22 -1.89 5.86
C PRO A 251 -23.17 -3.00 6.31
N ASN A 252 -24.19 -2.70 7.12
CA ASN A 252 -25.09 -3.72 7.62
C ASN A 252 -25.83 -4.41 6.47
N CYS A 253 -25.90 -5.74 6.47
CA CYS A 253 -26.82 -6.47 5.61
C CYS A 253 -28.23 -6.26 6.17
N TYR A 254 -28.90 -5.16 5.80
CA TYR A 254 -30.15 -4.70 6.43
C TYR A 254 -31.21 -5.79 6.57
N ILE A 255 -31.42 -6.59 5.52
CA ILE A 255 -32.44 -7.63 5.51
C ILE A 255 -32.01 -8.81 6.41
N ALA A 256 -30.74 -9.22 6.36
CA ALA A 256 -30.23 -10.32 7.19
C ALA A 256 -30.12 -9.92 8.68
N ALA A 257 -29.79 -8.66 8.96
CA ALA A 257 -29.79 -8.09 10.30
C ALA A 257 -31.22 -7.94 10.85
N ALA A 258 -32.20 -7.62 10.00
CA ALA A 258 -33.61 -7.65 10.38
C ALA A 258 -34.10 -9.09 10.64
N ALA A 259 -33.71 -10.05 9.79
CA ALA A 259 -34.01 -11.47 9.97
C ALA A 259 -33.42 -12.04 11.27
N ALA A 260 -32.24 -11.57 11.68
CA ALA A 260 -31.62 -11.96 12.96
C ALA A 260 -32.42 -11.50 14.21
N LYS A 261 -33.43 -10.65 14.06
CA LYS A 261 -34.35 -10.24 15.15
C LYS A 261 -35.56 -11.16 15.31
N GLY A 262 -35.70 -12.20 14.48
CA GLY A 262 -36.75 -13.21 14.58
C GLY A 262 -36.70 -14.02 15.88
N HIS A 263 -37.54 -15.04 16.00
CA HIS A 263 -37.60 -15.84 17.22
C HIS A 263 -36.25 -16.54 17.47
N PRO A 264 -35.56 -16.32 18.61
CA PRO A 264 -34.18 -16.78 18.80
C PRO A 264 -33.97 -18.28 18.63
N ARG A 265 -34.97 -19.09 19.03
CA ARG A 265 -34.96 -20.55 18.90
C ARG A 265 -35.13 -21.03 17.45
N PHE A 266 -35.69 -20.19 16.58
CA PHE A 266 -35.93 -20.47 15.17
C PHE A 266 -34.81 -19.95 14.28
N VAL A 267 -34.43 -18.67 14.45
CA VAL A 267 -33.39 -18.04 13.62
C VAL A 267 -31.96 -18.25 14.14
N GLY A 268 -31.81 -18.81 15.34
CA GLY A 268 -30.49 -19.08 15.95
C GLY A 268 -29.68 -17.81 16.22
N SER A 269 -30.33 -16.76 16.73
CA SER A 269 -29.69 -15.47 17.00
C SER A 269 -28.96 -15.46 18.35
N THR A 270 -27.75 -14.91 18.37
CA THR A 270 -26.95 -14.64 19.58
C THR A 270 -26.67 -13.15 19.68
N GLU A 271 -26.70 -12.58 20.88
CA GLU A 271 -26.35 -11.18 21.10
C GLU A 271 -24.82 -11.02 21.20
N VAL A 272 -24.29 -10.07 20.43
CA VAL A 272 -22.87 -9.72 20.38
C VAL A 272 -22.72 -8.23 20.65
N THR A 273 -21.74 -7.86 21.47
CA THR A 273 -21.37 -6.47 21.68
C THR A 273 -20.43 -6.03 20.57
N LEU A 274 -20.85 -5.01 19.81
CA LEU A 274 -20.05 -4.37 18.77
C LEU A 274 -18.95 -3.51 19.39
N ALA A 275 -17.92 -3.18 18.60
CA ALA A 275 -16.81 -2.33 19.02
C ALA A 275 -17.23 -0.91 19.46
N ASN A 276 -18.44 -0.47 19.11
CA ASN A 276 -19.03 0.81 19.54
C ASN A 276 -19.82 0.72 20.86
N GLY A 277 -19.76 -0.42 21.55
CA GLY A 277 -20.47 -0.67 22.81
C GLY A 277 -21.96 -0.99 22.65
N LYS A 278 -22.50 -1.01 21.42
CA LYS A 278 -23.90 -1.41 21.18
C LYS A 278 -24.03 -2.91 21.08
N THR A 279 -25.15 -3.46 21.54
CA THR A 279 -25.47 -4.87 21.34
C THR A 279 -26.26 -5.08 20.06
N MET A 280 -25.95 -6.17 19.35
CA MET A 280 -26.64 -6.56 18.13
C MET A 280 -26.88 -8.06 18.13
N ARG A 281 -28.06 -8.47 17.63
CA ARG A 281 -28.37 -9.87 17.36
C ARG A 281 -27.73 -10.31 16.06
N VAL A 282 -26.95 -11.39 16.14
CA VAL A 282 -26.24 -11.98 15.02
C VAL A 282 -26.67 -13.45 14.91
N ASN A 283 -27.09 -13.88 13.72
CA ASN A 283 -27.34 -15.29 13.43
C ASN A 283 -26.35 -15.82 12.39
N ARG A 284 -26.32 -17.14 12.18
CA ARG A 284 -25.42 -17.78 11.20
C ARG A 284 -25.60 -17.23 9.79
N GLN A 285 -26.85 -16.96 9.39
CA GLN A 285 -27.19 -16.41 8.07
C GLN A 285 -26.54 -15.05 7.84
N LEU A 286 -26.63 -14.13 8.81
CA LEU A 286 -25.99 -12.83 8.73
C LEU A 286 -24.47 -12.97 8.61
N LYS A 287 -23.84 -13.84 9.41
CA LYS A 287 -22.38 -14.06 9.34
C LYS A 287 -21.93 -14.48 7.93
N ARG A 288 -22.65 -15.43 7.33
CA ARG A 288 -22.34 -15.98 5.99
C ARG A 288 -22.57 -14.97 4.87
N LEU A 289 -23.72 -14.29 4.88
CA LEU A 289 -24.03 -13.27 3.88
C LEU A 289 -23.07 -12.08 3.99
N LYS A 290 -22.68 -11.71 5.21
CA LYS A 290 -21.69 -10.66 5.43
C LYS A 290 -20.30 -11.06 4.94
N ALA A 291 -19.89 -12.31 5.18
CA ALA A 291 -18.64 -12.84 4.64
C ALA A 291 -18.63 -12.83 3.11
N LEU A 292 -19.76 -13.16 2.46
CA LEU A 292 -19.89 -13.05 1.00
C LEU A 292 -19.73 -11.61 0.53
N GLU A 293 -20.42 -10.69 1.18
CA GLU A 293 -20.35 -9.28 0.80
C GLU A 293 -18.91 -8.76 0.87
N ILE A 294 -18.18 -9.09 1.95
CA ILE A 294 -16.77 -8.72 2.12
C ILE A 294 -15.90 -9.37 1.05
N ALA A 295 -16.10 -10.67 0.77
CA ALA A 295 -15.37 -11.36 -0.29
C ALA A 295 -15.63 -10.73 -1.67
N TRP A 296 -16.88 -10.37 -1.95
CA TRP A 296 -17.26 -9.71 -3.20
C TRP A 296 -16.66 -8.31 -3.32
N ALA A 297 -16.68 -7.53 -2.23
CA ALA A 297 -16.00 -6.24 -2.18
C ALA A 297 -14.50 -6.38 -2.51
N GLY A 298 -13.86 -7.42 -1.96
CA GLY A 298 -12.45 -7.76 -2.23
C GLY A 298 -12.17 -8.20 -3.67
N VAL A 299 -13.11 -8.92 -4.32
CA VAL A 299 -12.95 -9.36 -5.71
C VAL A 299 -13.21 -8.23 -6.72
N SER A 300 -14.22 -7.39 -6.49
CA SER A 300 -14.56 -6.31 -7.41
C SER A 300 -15.35 -5.17 -6.75
N ALA A 301 -14.63 -4.13 -6.29
CA ALA A 301 -15.22 -2.91 -5.73
C ALA A 301 -16.22 -2.16 -6.65
N PRO A 302 -16.06 -2.07 -7.99
CA PRO A 302 -17.04 -1.38 -8.85
C PRO A 302 -18.38 -2.12 -8.94
N SER A 303 -18.35 -3.45 -9.10
CA SER A 303 -19.54 -4.32 -9.11
C SER A 303 -20.26 -4.31 -7.76
N HIS A 304 -19.50 -4.45 -6.67
CA HIS A 304 -20.03 -4.36 -5.31
C HIS A 304 -20.73 -3.03 -5.07
N ARG A 305 -20.14 -1.89 -5.47
CA ARG A 305 -20.77 -0.57 -5.33
C ARG A 305 -22.11 -0.44 -6.08
N LYS A 306 -22.23 -1.03 -7.28
CA LYS A 306 -23.50 -1.03 -8.03
C LYS A 306 -24.57 -1.87 -7.32
N MET A 307 -24.22 -3.10 -6.93
CA MET A 307 -25.08 -3.99 -6.16
C MET A 307 -25.54 -3.32 -4.85
N ARG A 308 -24.58 -2.71 -4.14
CA ARG A 308 -24.83 -2.05 -2.85
C ARG A 308 -25.77 -0.86 -2.99
N ARG A 309 -25.68 -0.06 -4.06
CA ARG A 309 -26.65 1.02 -4.31
C ARG A 309 -28.08 0.48 -4.45
N VAL A 310 -28.27 -0.59 -5.22
CA VAL A 310 -29.59 -1.22 -5.40
C VAL A 310 -30.08 -1.81 -4.07
N TYR A 311 -29.19 -2.50 -3.35
CA TYR A 311 -29.48 -3.08 -2.04
C TYR A 311 -29.81 -2.03 -0.98
N ASP A 312 -29.13 -0.89 -0.94
CA ASP A 312 -29.39 0.18 0.02
C ASP A 312 -30.76 0.86 -0.26
N LEU A 313 -31.11 1.01 -1.54
CA LEU A 313 -32.41 1.56 -1.98
C LEU A 313 -33.59 0.67 -1.54
N ILE A 314 -33.47 -0.63 -1.76
CA ILE A 314 -34.55 -1.60 -1.51
C ILE A 314 -34.49 -2.11 -0.07
N GLY A 315 -33.32 -2.55 0.36
CA GLY A 315 -33.07 -3.21 1.63
C GLY A 315 -33.34 -2.33 2.85
N LYS A 316 -33.06 -1.02 2.79
CA LYS A 316 -33.38 -0.11 3.90
C LYS A 316 -34.89 0.03 4.11
N ARG A 317 -35.67 0.18 3.02
CA ARG A 317 -37.13 0.26 3.08
C ARG A 317 -37.76 -1.06 3.55
N LEU A 318 -37.22 -2.18 3.08
CA LEU A 318 -37.71 -3.50 3.45
C LEU A 318 -37.40 -3.81 4.92
N ALA A 319 -36.18 -3.55 5.39
CA ALA A 319 -35.80 -3.76 6.78
C ALA A 319 -36.60 -2.89 7.76
N GLN A 320 -36.97 -1.67 7.37
CA GLN A 320 -37.85 -0.81 8.18
C GLN A 320 -39.27 -1.38 8.35
N ARG A 321 -39.75 -2.21 7.41
CA ARG A 321 -41.04 -2.90 7.49
C ARG A 321 -40.96 -4.21 8.28
N ILE A 322 -39.78 -4.82 8.34
CA ILE A 322 -39.50 -6.04 9.11
C ILE A 322 -39.19 -5.66 10.57
N GLN A 323 -40.22 -5.23 11.32
CA GLN A 323 -40.11 -4.95 12.76
C GLN A 323 -40.70 -6.05 13.62
N ASN A 324 -41.65 -6.82 13.08
CA ASN A 324 -42.32 -7.89 13.80
C ASN A 324 -41.50 -9.20 13.74
N PRO A 325 -41.43 -9.98 14.84
CA PRO A 325 -40.71 -11.25 14.87
C PRO A 325 -41.11 -12.24 13.77
N ILE A 326 -42.41 -12.30 13.45
CA ILE A 326 -42.94 -13.18 12.38
C ILE A 326 -42.45 -12.73 11.01
N LEU A 327 -42.40 -11.43 10.73
CA LEU A 327 -41.86 -10.91 9.48
C LEU A 327 -40.35 -11.16 9.37
N ALA A 328 -39.64 -11.13 10.50
CA ALA A 328 -38.22 -11.46 10.56
C ALA A 328 -37.98 -12.96 10.29
N ASP A 329 -38.84 -13.85 10.79
CA ASP A 329 -38.78 -15.28 10.49
C ASP A 329 -39.09 -15.57 9.02
N ILE A 330 -40.07 -14.89 8.42
CA ILE A 330 -40.36 -14.99 6.99
C ILE A 330 -39.18 -14.48 6.16
N ALA A 331 -38.59 -13.34 6.55
CA ALA A 331 -37.40 -12.81 5.90
C ALA A 331 -36.21 -13.78 6.01
N TYR A 332 -36.05 -14.42 7.17
CA TYR A 332 -35.04 -15.46 7.37
C TYR A 332 -35.24 -16.62 6.40
N LEU A 333 -36.46 -17.15 6.28
CA LEU A 333 -36.81 -18.23 5.35
C LEU A 333 -36.57 -17.86 3.88
N LEU A 334 -36.96 -16.64 3.48
CA LEU A 334 -36.75 -16.14 2.11
C LEU A 334 -35.26 -15.97 1.77
N LEU A 335 -34.41 -15.73 2.78
CA LEU A 335 -32.97 -15.60 2.60
C LEU A 335 -32.23 -16.95 2.60
N ILE A 336 -32.86 -18.06 2.99
CA ILE A 336 -32.21 -19.39 3.02
C ILE A 336 -31.65 -19.78 1.64
N PRO A 337 -32.39 -19.68 0.52
CA PRO A 337 -31.84 -20.06 -0.80
C PRO A 337 -30.61 -19.22 -1.16
N VAL A 338 -30.64 -17.92 -0.83
CA VAL A 338 -29.53 -17.00 -1.06
C VAL A 338 -28.35 -17.33 -0.15
N GLU A 339 -28.59 -17.67 1.13
CA GLU A 339 -27.54 -18.11 2.06
C GLU A 339 -26.81 -19.34 1.51
N TYR A 340 -27.54 -20.37 1.07
CA TYR A 340 -26.93 -21.58 0.52
C TYR A 340 -26.18 -21.29 -0.78
N ALA A 341 -26.77 -20.56 -1.72
CA ALA A 341 -26.09 -20.17 -2.95
C ALA A 341 -24.81 -19.38 -2.68
N SER A 342 -24.88 -18.42 -1.75
CA SER A 342 -23.74 -17.61 -1.29
C SER A 342 -22.66 -18.49 -0.67
N PHE A 343 -23.05 -19.44 0.18
CA PHE A 343 -22.14 -20.35 0.85
C PHE A 343 -21.44 -21.30 -0.12
N PHE A 344 -22.18 -21.89 -1.06
CA PHE A 344 -21.59 -22.75 -2.09
C PHE A 344 -20.63 -21.98 -3.00
N ALA A 345 -21.01 -20.78 -3.43
CA ALA A 345 -20.13 -19.92 -4.23
C ALA A 345 -18.84 -19.57 -3.47
N LEU A 346 -18.96 -19.24 -2.18
CA LEU A 346 -17.80 -18.93 -1.34
C LEU A 346 -16.92 -20.13 -1.05
N GLN A 347 -17.51 -21.29 -0.77
CA GLN A 347 -16.75 -22.50 -0.45
C GLN A 347 -15.91 -22.97 -1.66
N TRP A 348 -16.40 -22.70 -2.87
CA TRP A 348 -15.67 -22.98 -4.09
C TRP A 348 -14.44 -22.07 -4.29
N ILE A 349 -14.49 -20.84 -3.78
CA ILE A 349 -13.42 -19.84 -3.92
C ILE A 349 -12.46 -19.86 -2.71
N VAL A 350 -12.98 -20.06 -1.50
CA VAL A 350 -12.24 -20.04 -0.23
C VAL A 350 -12.67 -21.23 0.63
N PRO A 351 -11.88 -22.33 0.64
CA PRO A 351 -12.22 -23.53 1.40
C PRO A 351 -12.36 -23.29 2.92
N GLU A 352 -11.68 -22.29 3.47
CA GLU A 352 -11.66 -21.95 4.89
C GLU A 352 -12.78 -21.01 5.34
N ILE A 353 -13.73 -20.66 4.46
CA ILE A 353 -14.72 -19.59 4.70
C ILE A 353 -15.58 -19.79 5.95
N GLN A 354 -15.90 -21.05 6.30
CA GLN A 354 -16.70 -21.35 7.49
C GLN A 354 -16.02 -20.80 8.75
N SER A 355 -14.72 -21.07 8.90
CA SER A 355 -13.91 -20.60 10.04
C SER A 355 -13.79 -19.07 10.09
N LEU A 356 -13.67 -18.42 8.93
CA LEU A 356 -13.57 -16.96 8.81
C LEU A 356 -14.90 -16.28 9.13
N SER A 357 -16.02 -16.87 8.67
CA SER A 357 -17.36 -16.36 8.93
C SER A 357 -17.72 -16.40 10.41
N ASP A 358 -17.28 -17.44 11.12
CA ASP A 358 -17.56 -17.59 12.55
C ASP A 358 -16.80 -16.53 13.37
N ARG A 359 -15.55 -16.21 13.00
CA ARG A 359 -14.72 -15.17 13.65
C ARG A 359 -15.18 -13.73 13.40
N LEU A 360 -16.04 -13.49 12.41
CA LEU A 360 -16.40 -12.15 11.94
C LEU A 360 -17.12 -11.28 13.00
N TYR A 361 -17.70 -11.92 14.01
CA TYR A 361 -18.41 -11.29 15.13
C TYR A 361 -18.00 -11.86 16.49
N HIS A 362 -16.89 -12.61 16.56
CA HIS A 362 -16.28 -13.01 17.82
C HIS A 362 -15.01 -12.18 17.98
N SER A 363 -15.03 -11.24 18.94
CA SER A 363 -13.87 -10.44 19.35
C SER A 363 -12.81 -11.31 20.01
#